data_AF-A0A0N9NDX2-F1
#
_entry.id   AF-A0A0N9NDX2-F1
#
_cell.length_a   1.000
_cell.length_b   1.000
_cell.length_c   1.000
_cell.angle_alpha   90.00
_cell.angle_beta   90.00
_cell.angle_gamma   90.00
#
_symmetry.space_group_name_H-M   'P 1'
#
loop_
_entity.id
_entity.type
_entity.pdbx_description
1 polymer ?
#
loop_
_entity_poly.entity_id
_entity_poly.type
_entity_poly.pdbx_seq_one_letter_code
_entity_poly.pdbx_strand_id
1 'polypeptide(L)'
;MRKSLIAAAGAAVLLVVVLILTLAGAILPSVEGTARPNEATRALSDLNKASTALADAPGAEYDGLITISTTSGSVKVRVTGLTVTAAGDVQGKVQQGSDGQADWLQIGDKTYAKGGDTFWKNHPISKQPKSVTMATPPADQWVSVPESFLGIDLRAALRPARLGLNLSQQDTALGDTDLQGQSVGLIGETPDKRVATGKDPIGVSEIDVEENDGGIEGSRRFQAGSLTVGVNEAGDVVALRGPLGKGYGGDTMKVEADLTVQKLNGDAVRGAYSTIKSSLQGAKIGATDVTIGDPTGDLTCNRGGDCVISYDVSNTSPSLTRGTASVKMDTSFKKGDKEFATCTVTVAVPLNGRSNLTCRTPFGAPADVNSGTRFTVTVNGEIDDAALTAALEQGQKVADSATGWTPTAPKALTAAREYNRQVAVAPSNYVYKVGAYGFDGRERDGTLLLVHGPGYESHVLPDGTMDPAWKGTEELLTQARDARSAAGDKPVRMVFDEPRVADAVRALLIANNIERVEVVAAVL
;
A
#
# COMPACT_ATOMS: atom_id res chain seq x y z
N MET A 1 85.52 18.69 5.60
CA MET A 1 84.21 19.24 6.02
C MET A 1 83.10 18.30 5.56
N ARG A 2 82.77 17.29 6.38
CA ARG A 2 81.66 16.34 6.22
C ARG A 2 81.39 15.77 7.59
N LYS A 3 80.17 15.96 8.11
CA LYS A 3 79.46 15.25 9.20
C LYS A 3 78.67 16.23 10.08
N SER A 4 77.50 16.65 9.58
CA SER A 4 76.41 17.19 10.39
C SER A 4 75.12 17.24 9.56
N LEU A 5 74.66 16.09 9.07
CA LEU A 5 73.40 15.96 8.32
C LEU A 5 72.82 14.54 8.52
N ILE A 6 72.65 14.12 9.78
CA ILE A 6 71.82 12.95 10.13
C ILE A 6 71.11 13.29 11.44
N ALA A 7 70.14 14.22 11.39
CA ALA A 7 69.26 14.51 12.52
C ALA A 7 67.92 15.14 12.12
N ALA A 8 67.52 15.11 10.84
CA ALA A 8 66.32 15.79 10.35
C ALA A 8 65.46 14.95 9.40
N ALA A 9 65.55 13.61 9.46
CA ALA A 9 64.69 12.71 8.69
C ALA A 9 63.80 11.80 9.57
N GLY A 10 64.01 11.77 10.89
CA GLY A 10 63.25 10.92 11.82
C GLY A 10 61.97 11.54 12.38
N ALA A 11 61.79 12.86 12.28
CA ALA A 11 60.64 13.57 12.87
C ALA A 11 59.47 13.79 11.90
N ALA A 12 59.69 13.68 10.58
CA ALA A 12 58.64 13.87 9.57
C ALA A 12 57.80 12.60 9.30
N VAL A 13 58.33 11.41 9.61
CA VAL A 13 57.60 10.14 9.42
C VAL A 13 56.67 9.83 10.60
N LEU A 14 57.01 10.29 11.81
CA LEU A 14 56.16 10.11 13.00
C LEU A 14 54.97 11.07 13.04
N LEU A 15 55.07 12.24 12.42
CA LEU A 15 53.96 13.21 12.34
C LEU A 15 52.93 12.84 11.26
N VAL A 16 53.31 12.12 10.21
CA VAL A 16 52.36 11.61 9.19
C VAL A 16 51.61 10.37 9.70
N VAL A 17 52.23 9.51 10.52
CA VAL A 17 51.53 8.36 11.12
C VAL A 17 50.57 8.79 12.23
N VAL A 18 50.87 9.86 12.98
CA VAL A 18 49.96 10.42 14.00
C VAL A 18 48.83 11.25 13.37
N LEU A 19 49.04 11.88 12.20
CA LEU A 19 47.98 12.61 11.49
C LEU A 19 47.04 11.70 10.66
N ILE A 20 47.50 10.51 10.25
CA ILE A 20 46.63 9.50 9.63
C ILE A 20 45.73 8.82 10.69
N LEU A 21 46.12 8.82 11.97
CA LEU A 21 45.31 8.31 13.07
C LEU A 21 44.27 9.30 13.60
N THR A 22 44.32 10.58 13.23
CA THR A 22 43.29 11.57 13.61
C THR A 22 42.21 11.76 12.54
N LEU A 23 42.32 11.15 11.35
CA LEU A 23 41.29 11.15 10.31
C LEU A 23 40.27 9.99 10.41
N ALA A 24 40.40 9.10 11.39
CA ALA A 24 39.42 8.05 11.69
C ALA A 24 38.62 8.42 12.95
N GLY A 25 37.72 9.39 12.82
CA GLY A 25 36.75 9.71 13.88
C GLY A 25 35.73 8.59 14.03
N ALA A 26 36.06 7.52 14.76
CA ALA A 26 35.10 6.51 15.25
C ALA A 26 35.63 5.58 16.37
N ILE A 27 36.79 5.86 17.00
CA ILE A 27 37.36 4.91 17.98
C ILE A 27 37.86 5.64 19.23
N LEU A 28 37.08 5.56 20.32
CA LEU A 28 37.59 5.80 21.66
C LEU A 28 38.54 4.64 22.04
N PRO A 29 39.71 4.90 22.64
CA PRO A 29 40.63 3.84 23.01
C PRO A 29 40.12 3.10 24.25
N SER A 30 39.55 1.91 24.05
CA SER A 30 39.42 0.89 25.09
C SER A 30 40.79 0.21 25.23
N VAL A 31 41.43 0.42 26.37
CA VAL A 31 42.59 -0.36 26.81
C VAL A 31 42.07 -1.79 27.04
N GLU A 32 42.56 -2.72 26.22
CA GLU A 32 42.12 -4.13 26.10
C GLU A 32 40.76 -4.30 25.40
N GLY A 33 40.72 -5.11 24.33
CA GLY A 33 39.46 -5.57 23.72
C GLY A 33 39.22 -5.12 22.28
N THR A 34 38.73 -6.05 21.47
CA THR A 34 38.31 -5.87 20.07
C THR A 34 37.43 -4.62 19.87
N ALA A 35 37.67 -3.85 18.80
CA ALA A 35 36.82 -2.72 18.41
C ALA A 35 35.34 -3.15 18.39
N ARG A 36 34.51 -2.50 19.23
CA ARG A 36 33.06 -2.71 19.25
C ARG A 36 32.38 -1.59 18.46
N PRO A 37 31.33 -1.88 17.67
CA PRO A 37 30.51 -0.83 17.06
C PRO A 37 29.99 0.12 18.14
N ASN A 38 29.85 1.42 17.82
CA ASN A 38 29.23 2.38 18.74
C ASN A 38 27.74 2.06 19.00
N GLU A 39 27.16 2.76 19.96
CA GLU A 39 25.79 2.53 20.42
C GLU A 39 24.75 2.68 19.31
N ALA A 40 24.81 3.76 18.51
CA ALA A 40 23.91 3.97 17.39
C ALA A 40 23.98 2.82 16.36
N THR A 41 25.18 2.33 16.06
CA THR A 41 25.38 1.19 15.15
C THR A 41 24.77 -0.10 15.71
N ARG A 42 24.91 -0.35 17.01
CA ARG A 42 24.30 -1.52 17.66
C ARG A 42 22.78 -1.40 17.70
N ALA A 43 22.26 -0.24 18.08
CA ALA A 43 20.83 0.03 18.13
C ALA A 43 20.18 -0.13 16.75
N LEU A 44 20.80 0.42 15.68
CA LEU A 44 20.33 0.20 14.32
C LEU A 44 20.42 -1.26 13.90
N SER A 45 21.50 -1.97 14.22
CA SER A 45 21.65 -3.39 13.91
C SER A 45 20.53 -4.23 14.53
N ASP A 46 20.22 -3.98 15.80
CA ASP A 46 19.18 -4.71 16.53
C ASP A 46 17.77 -4.35 16.04
N LEU A 47 17.52 -3.05 15.79
CA LEU A 47 16.26 -2.60 15.19
C LEU A 47 16.09 -3.16 13.78
N ASN A 48 17.15 -3.21 12.96
CA ASN A 48 17.09 -3.82 11.63
C ASN A 48 16.76 -5.30 11.71
N LYS A 49 17.31 -6.04 12.68
CA LYS A 49 16.98 -7.45 12.89
C LYS A 49 15.49 -7.65 13.20
N ALA A 50 14.94 -6.82 14.10
CA ALA A 50 13.51 -6.87 14.43
C ALA A 50 12.63 -6.44 13.23
N SER A 51 13.06 -5.39 12.52
CA SER A 51 12.41 -4.86 11.32
C SER A 51 12.33 -5.90 10.21
N THR A 52 13.43 -6.61 9.92
CA THR A 52 13.44 -7.68 8.91
C THR A 52 12.68 -8.91 9.38
N ALA A 53 12.69 -9.23 10.68
CA ALA A 53 11.90 -10.33 11.22
C ALA A 53 10.38 -10.10 11.05
N LEU A 54 9.91 -8.86 11.22
CA LEU A 54 8.54 -8.49 10.87
C LEU A 54 8.33 -8.49 9.35
N ALA A 55 9.28 -7.96 8.57
CA ALA A 55 9.16 -7.88 7.12
C ALA A 55 9.08 -9.26 6.43
N ASP A 56 9.80 -10.24 6.98
CA ASP A 56 9.85 -11.63 6.51
C ASP A 56 8.68 -12.48 7.01
N ALA A 57 7.82 -11.94 7.88
CA ALA A 57 6.69 -12.67 8.42
C ALA A 57 5.64 -12.97 7.33
N PRO A 58 5.10 -14.20 7.26
CA PRO A 58 3.96 -14.52 6.38
C PRO A 58 2.74 -13.62 6.60
N GLY A 59 2.57 -13.09 7.81
CA GLY A 59 1.56 -12.11 8.19
C GLY A 59 1.81 -11.53 9.57
N ALA A 60 1.01 -10.56 9.97
CA ALA A 60 0.99 -10.00 11.31
C ALA A 60 -0.43 -9.62 11.71
N GLU A 61 -0.73 -9.68 13.00
CA GLU A 61 -1.96 -9.16 13.60
C GLU A 61 -1.69 -7.84 14.31
N TYR A 62 -2.63 -6.91 14.20
CA TYR A 62 -2.52 -5.57 14.74
C TYR A 62 -3.74 -5.17 15.56
N ASP A 63 -3.48 -4.55 16.71
CA ASP A 63 -4.48 -3.90 17.55
C ASP A 63 -4.00 -2.51 17.94
N GLY A 64 -4.87 -1.51 17.80
CA GLY A 64 -4.56 -0.15 18.23
C GLY A 64 -5.21 0.93 17.38
N LEU A 65 -4.51 2.05 17.20
CA LEU A 65 -5.03 3.24 16.56
C LEU A 65 -4.10 3.73 15.44
N ILE A 66 -4.69 4.06 14.30
CA ILE A 66 -4.05 4.78 13.21
C ILE A 66 -4.66 6.18 13.15
N THR A 67 -3.81 7.21 13.13
CA THR A 67 -4.24 8.60 12.98
C THR A 67 -3.75 9.12 11.63
N ILE A 68 -4.69 9.52 10.79
CA ILE A 68 -4.46 10.11 9.48
C ILE A 68 -4.71 11.60 9.62
N SER A 69 -3.68 12.42 9.44
CA SER A 69 -3.80 13.88 9.50
C SER A 69 -3.55 14.49 8.13
N THR A 70 -4.45 15.37 7.72
CA THR A 70 -4.40 16.16 6.48
C THR A 70 -4.51 17.64 6.83
N THR A 71 -4.38 18.52 5.82
CA THR A 71 -4.62 19.95 6.01
C THR A 71 -6.06 20.29 6.41
N SER A 72 -7.03 19.41 6.11
CA SER A 72 -8.45 19.62 6.39
C SER A 72 -8.94 19.01 7.71
N GLY A 73 -8.10 18.22 8.39
CA GLY A 73 -8.45 17.59 9.67
C GLY A 73 -7.72 16.28 9.91
N SER A 74 -8.09 15.61 11.01
CA SER A 74 -7.55 14.30 11.38
C SER A 74 -8.67 13.27 11.50
N VAL A 75 -8.39 12.06 11.02
CA VAL A 75 -9.26 10.89 11.09
C VAL A 75 -8.55 9.80 11.88
N LYS A 76 -9.28 9.16 12.78
CA LYS A 76 -8.78 8.09 13.64
C LYS A 76 -9.41 6.77 13.20
N VAL A 77 -8.62 5.77 12.90
CA VAL A 77 -9.06 4.42 12.55
C VAL A 77 -8.53 3.46 13.61
N ARG A 78 -9.41 2.94 14.45
CA ARG A 78 -9.09 1.87 15.39
C ARG A 78 -9.15 0.54 14.65
N VAL A 79 -8.13 -0.28 14.84
CA VAL A 79 -8.06 -1.64 14.31
C VAL A 79 -8.05 -2.62 15.48
N THR A 80 -8.73 -3.76 15.32
CA THR A 80 -8.85 -4.77 16.38
C THR A 80 -8.77 -6.17 15.78
N GLY A 81 -7.82 -6.99 16.25
CA GLY A 81 -7.51 -8.31 15.69
C GLY A 81 -7.31 -8.26 14.18
N LEU A 82 -6.65 -7.22 13.67
CA LEU A 82 -6.51 -6.99 12.24
C LEU A 82 -5.32 -7.77 11.70
N THR A 83 -5.57 -8.92 11.08
CA THR A 83 -4.57 -9.70 10.36
C THR A 83 -4.27 -9.06 9.01
N VAL A 84 -2.98 -8.87 8.69
CA VAL A 84 -2.49 -8.50 7.36
C VAL A 84 -1.42 -9.49 6.91
N THR A 85 -1.61 -10.10 5.74
CA THR A 85 -0.65 -11.06 5.17
C THR A 85 0.49 -10.35 4.45
N ALA A 86 1.56 -11.07 4.11
CA ALA A 86 2.65 -10.53 3.29
C ALA A 86 2.19 -10.14 1.87
N ALA A 87 1.09 -10.71 1.38
CA ALA A 87 0.44 -10.30 0.12
C ALA A 87 -0.38 -9.00 0.26
N GLY A 88 -0.56 -8.50 1.49
CA GLY A 88 -1.40 -7.35 1.81
C GLY A 88 -2.88 -7.69 1.88
N ASP A 89 -3.27 -8.96 2.02
CA ASP A 89 -4.67 -9.31 2.27
C ASP A 89 -4.99 -9.07 3.75
N VAL A 90 -6.18 -8.54 4.03
CA VAL A 90 -6.57 -8.08 5.37
C VAL A 90 -7.85 -8.76 5.81
N GLN A 91 -7.92 -9.10 7.09
CA GLN A 91 -9.17 -9.41 7.77
C GLN A 91 -9.12 -8.92 9.23
N GLY A 92 -10.25 -8.52 9.79
CA GLY A 92 -10.35 -8.12 11.20
C GLY A 92 -11.44 -7.11 11.40
N LYS A 93 -11.29 -6.21 12.37
CA LYS A 93 -12.29 -5.17 12.66
C LYS A 93 -11.70 -3.78 12.56
N VAL A 94 -12.53 -2.84 12.09
CA VAL A 94 -12.19 -1.41 11.98
C VAL A 94 -13.28 -0.56 12.60
N GLN A 95 -12.89 0.61 13.11
CA GLN A 95 -13.79 1.66 13.58
C GLN A 95 -13.20 3.02 13.23
N GLN A 96 -13.90 3.83 12.43
CA GLN A 96 -13.48 5.19 12.09
C GLN A 96 -14.13 6.19 13.06
N GLY A 97 -13.35 7.04 13.70
CA GLY A 97 -13.85 8.06 14.62
C GLY A 97 -14.73 7.50 15.73
N SER A 98 -15.96 8.01 15.85
CA SER A 98 -16.98 7.54 16.79
C SER A 98 -18.01 6.60 16.16
N ASP A 99 -17.73 6.09 14.96
CA ASP A 99 -18.67 5.27 14.20
C ASP A 99 -18.84 3.88 14.82
N GLY A 100 -19.80 3.12 14.31
CA GLY A 100 -19.90 1.71 14.65
C GLY A 100 -18.66 0.92 14.22
N GLN A 101 -18.36 -0.18 14.90
CA GLN A 101 -17.34 -1.13 14.44
C GLN A 101 -17.88 -1.94 13.24
N ALA A 102 -17.01 -2.28 12.30
CA ALA A 102 -17.30 -3.16 11.18
C ALA A 102 -16.26 -4.27 11.07
N ASP A 103 -16.69 -5.46 10.65
CA ASP A 103 -15.78 -6.47 10.12
C ASP A 103 -15.25 -5.96 8.77
N TRP A 104 -13.95 -6.12 8.56
CA TRP A 104 -13.23 -5.59 7.41
C TRP A 104 -12.47 -6.71 6.72
N LEU A 105 -12.52 -6.72 5.38
CA LEU A 105 -11.85 -7.73 4.57
C LEU A 105 -11.32 -7.11 3.29
N GLN A 106 -10.05 -7.37 3.00
CA GLN A 106 -9.39 -6.97 1.76
C GLN A 106 -8.71 -8.19 1.14
N ILE A 107 -9.10 -8.56 -0.07
CA ILE A 107 -8.54 -9.71 -0.79
C ILE A 107 -8.42 -9.35 -2.28
N GLY A 108 -7.27 -9.63 -2.91
CA GLY A 108 -7.03 -9.24 -4.30
C GLY A 108 -7.14 -7.72 -4.50
N ASP A 109 -8.02 -7.26 -5.40
CA ASP A 109 -8.32 -5.84 -5.65
C ASP A 109 -9.60 -5.35 -4.93
N LYS A 110 -10.26 -6.20 -4.13
CA LYS A 110 -11.59 -5.91 -3.56
C LYS A 110 -11.57 -5.67 -2.07
N THR A 111 -12.34 -4.69 -1.62
CA THR A 111 -12.51 -4.32 -0.21
C THR A 111 -13.97 -4.55 0.18
N TYR A 112 -14.19 -5.22 1.31
CA TYR A 112 -15.51 -5.51 1.84
C TYR A 112 -15.60 -5.05 3.30
N ALA A 113 -16.76 -4.53 3.67
CA ALA A 113 -17.09 -4.18 5.03
C ALA A 113 -18.44 -4.78 5.41
N LYS A 114 -18.56 -5.24 6.66
CA LYS A 114 -19.82 -5.70 7.25
C LYS A 114 -19.98 -5.01 8.59
N GLY A 115 -20.84 -3.99 8.64
CA GLY A 115 -21.09 -3.18 9.81
C GLY A 115 -22.58 -3.02 10.10
N GLY A 116 -22.90 -2.64 11.33
CA GLY A 116 -24.27 -2.30 11.72
C GLY A 116 -24.71 -0.90 11.29
N ASP A 117 -25.96 -0.54 11.58
CA ASP A 117 -26.57 0.75 11.18
C ASP A 117 -25.74 1.98 11.56
N THR A 118 -25.11 1.97 12.74
CA THR A 118 -24.29 3.11 13.21
C THR A 118 -23.05 3.30 12.34
N PHE A 119 -22.46 2.22 11.82
CA PHE A 119 -21.34 2.32 10.88
C PHE A 119 -21.81 2.93 9.56
N TRP A 120 -22.89 2.40 8.97
CA TRP A 120 -23.37 2.87 7.67
C TRP A 120 -23.95 4.29 7.67
N LYS A 121 -24.51 4.77 8.79
CA LYS A 121 -25.06 6.14 8.89
C LYS A 121 -24.02 7.23 8.66
N ASN A 122 -22.77 6.98 9.04
CA ASN A 122 -21.71 7.99 9.01
C ASN A 122 -20.84 7.90 7.75
N HIS A 123 -21.07 6.90 6.90
CA HIS A 123 -20.31 6.71 5.67
C HIS A 123 -21.14 7.08 4.44
N PRO A 124 -20.68 8.04 3.62
CA PRO A 124 -21.42 8.48 2.45
C PRO A 124 -21.52 7.35 1.41
N ILE A 125 -22.73 7.14 0.90
CA ILE A 125 -22.98 6.31 -0.28
C ILE A 125 -22.79 7.19 -1.53
N SER A 126 -22.38 6.59 -2.66
CA SER A 126 -22.22 7.31 -3.93
C SER A 126 -23.37 8.27 -4.22
N LYS A 127 -23.02 9.49 -4.65
CA LYS A 127 -23.99 10.53 -4.99
C LYS A 127 -24.94 10.02 -6.09
N GLN A 128 -26.22 9.97 -5.77
CA GLN A 128 -27.26 9.55 -6.70
C GLN A 128 -28.00 10.74 -7.33
N PRO A 129 -28.73 10.53 -8.44
CA PRO A 129 -29.74 11.47 -8.92
C PRO A 129 -30.74 11.85 -7.82
N LYS A 130 -31.32 13.06 -7.87
CA LYS A 130 -32.19 13.61 -6.79
C LYS A 130 -33.39 12.73 -6.42
N SER A 131 -33.90 11.92 -7.35
CA SER A 131 -35.04 11.03 -7.15
C SER A 131 -34.65 9.62 -6.69
N VAL A 132 -33.35 9.32 -6.62
CA VAL A 132 -32.82 8.00 -6.31
C VAL A 132 -32.19 8.00 -4.93
N THR A 133 -32.51 6.99 -4.12
CA THR A 133 -31.92 6.77 -2.80
C THR A 133 -31.40 5.33 -2.74
N MET A 134 -30.17 5.16 -2.28
CA MET A 134 -29.64 3.83 -1.97
C MET A 134 -30.16 3.41 -0.60
N ALA A 135 -30.67 2.19 -0.50
CA ALA A 135 -31.00 1.61 0.79
C ALA A 135 -29.72 1.44 1.62
N THR A 136 -29.81 1.73 2.92
CA THR A 136 -28.74 1.41 3.85
C THR A 136 -28.50 -0.11 3.80
N PRO A 137 -27.24 -0.56 3.69
CA PRO A 137 -26.97 -1.99 3.70
C PRO A 137 -27.47 -2.65 5.00
N PRO A 138 -27.99 -3.89 4.93
CA PRO A 138 -28.39 -4.64 6.11
C PRO A 138 -27.22 -4.87 7.09
N ALA A 139 -27.53 -4.87 8.39
CA ALA A 139 -26.56 -4.88 9.49
C ALA A 139 -25.59 -6.08 9.55
N ASP A 140 -25.79 -7.12 8.74
CA ASP A 140 -24.96 -8.33 8.71
C ASP A 140 -24.60 -8.77 7.29
N GLN A 141 -24.74 -7.88 6.31
CA GLN A 141 -24.39 -8.17 4.92
C GLN A 141 -22.99 -7.63 4.61
N TRP A 142 -22.16 -8.44 3.93
CA TRP A 142 -20.92 -7.93 3.35
C TRP A 142 -21.23 -6.96 2.22
N VAL A 143 -20.56 -5.81 2.23
CA VAL A 143 -20.76 -4.74 1.26
C VAL A 143 -19.42 -4.41 0.64
N SER A 144 -19.37 -4.39 -0.69
CA SER A 144 -18.23 -3.89 -1.44
C SER A 144 -18.12 -2.37 -1.26
N VAL A 145 -16.93 -1.92 -0.89
CA VAL A 145 -16.61 -0.50 -0.67
C VAL A 145 -15.34 -0.13 -1.45
N PRO A 146 -15.17 1.13 -1.87
CA PRO A 146 -13.93 1.57 -2.52
C PRO A 146 -12.73 1.46 -1.57
N GLU A 147 -11.53 1.31 -2.12
CA GLU A 147 -10.28 1.26 -1.32
C GLU A 147 -10.06 2.53 -0.49
N SER A 148 -10.49 3.68 -1.00
CA SER A 148 -10.40 4.97 -0.31
C SER A 148 -11.41 5.15 0.84
N PHE A 149 -12.25 4.16 1.13
CA PHE A 149 -13.36 4.28 2.07
C PHE A 149 -12.92 4.70 3.49
N LEU A 150 -11.80 4.18 4.01
CA LEU A 150 -11.26 4.58 5.31
C LEU A 150 -10.34 5.82 5.24
N GLY A 151 -10.10 6.37 4.04
CA GLY A 151 -9.08 7.39 3.80
C GLY A 151 -7.63 6.87 3.87
N ILE A 152 -7.44 5.57 4.12
CA ILE A 152 -6.16 4.87 4.12
C ILE A 152 -6.36 3.47 3.55
N ASP A 153 -5.41 3.03 2.72
CA ASP A 153 -5.31 1.62 2.37
C ASP A 153 -4.54 0.86 3.46
N LEU A 154 -5.25 0.04 4.24
CA LEU A 154 -4.66 -0.79 5.29
C LEU A 154 -3.73 -1.86 4.73
N ARG A 155 -3.96 -2.34 3.49
CA ARG A 155 -3.09 -3.31 2.82
C ARG A 155 -1.72 -2.71 2.61
N ALA A 156 -1.68 -1.51 2.02
CA ALA A 156 -0.47 -0.75 1.87
C ALA A 156 0.13 -0.48 3.25
N ALA A 157 -0.61 0.14 4.17
CA ALA A 157 -0.05 0.70 5.39
C ALA A 157 0.53 -0.32 6.37
N LEU A 158 -0.12 -1.48 6.52
CA LEU A 158 0.18 -2.45 7.56
C LEU A 158 0.77 -3.76 7.02
N ARG A 159 1.11 -3.82 5.72
CA ARG A 159 1.82 -4.99 5.18
C ARG A 159 3.11 -5.20 5.98
N PRO A 160 3.39 -6.42 6.49
CA PRO A 160 4.55 -6.66 7.35
C PRO A 160 5.87 -6.15 6.77
N ALA A 161 6.11 -6.41 5.47
CA ALA A 161 7.28 -5.89 4.75
C ALA A 161 7.35 -4.36 4.73
N ARG A 162 6.22 -3.67 4.47
CA ARG A 162 6.24 -2.21 4.42
C ARG A 162 6.45 -1.62 5.82
N LEU A 163 5.66 -2.07 6.79
CA LEU A 163 5.71 -1.55 8.14
C LEU A 163 7.09 -1.82 8.78
N GLY A 164 7.53 -3.08 8.74
CA GLY A 164 8.79 -3.53 9.32
C GLY A 164 10.00 -2.75 8.80
N LEU A 165 10.16 -2.65 7.48
CA LEU A 165 11.34 -1.99 6.90
C LEU A 165 11.37 -0.47 7.17
N ASN A 166 10.20 0.16 7.32
CA ASN A 166 10.10 1.58 7.66
C ASN A 166 10.41 1.88 9.14
N LEU A 167 10.48 0.89 10.04
CA LEU A 167 10.72 1.15 11.47
C LEU A 167 12.07 1.82 11.75
N SER A 168 13.09 1.55 10.94
CA SER A 168 14.42 2.15 11.12
C SER A 168 14.48 3.65 10.79
N GLN A 169 13.51 4.17 10.04
CA GLN A 169 13.41 5.58 9.57
C GLN A 169 14.70 6.13 8.93
N GLN A 170 15.64 5.28 8.49
CA GLN A 170 16.97 5.69 8.03
C GLN A 170 16.90 6.62 6.82
N ASP A 171 16.17 6.21 5.78
CA ASP A 171 15.93 7.03 4.60
C ASP A 171 15.27 8.38 4.92
N THR A 172 14.39 8.43 5.94
CA THR A 172 13.76 9.66 6.42
C THR A 172 14.75 10.54 7.17
N ALA A 173 15.59 9.95 8.03
CA ALA A 173 16.63 10.65 8.78
C ALA A 173 17.73 11.24 7.89
N LEU A 174 18.02 10.59 6.76
CA LEU A 174 18.97 11.09 5.75
C LEU A 174 18.44 12.33 5.00
N GLY A 175 17.11 12.51 4.95
CA GLY A 175 16.45 13.65 4.33
C GLY A 175 16.92 13.90 2.89
N ASP A 176 17.08 15.19 2.56
CA ASP A 176 17.34 15.67 1.19
C ASP A 176 18.83 15.75 0.87
N THR A 177 19.65 14.93 1.54
CA THR A 177 21.11 14.96 1.40
C THR A 177 21.59 13.88 0.44
N ASP A 178 22.31 14.27 -0.60
CA ASP A 178 23.03 13.30 -1.43
C ASP A 178 24.24 12.73 -0.68
N LEU A 179 24.39 11.42 -0.77
CA LEU A 179 25.36 10.68 0.01
C LEU A 179 26.66 10.50 -0.77
N GLN A 180 27.78 10.69 -0.07
CA GLN A 180 29.12 10.40 -0.56
C GLN A 180 29.63 9.15 0.15
N GLY A 181 30.32 8.28 -0.58
CA GLY A 181 30.83 7.03 -0.04
C GLY A 181 31.37 6.10 -1.12
N GLN A 182 31.80 4.92 -0.70
CA GLN A 182 32.22 3.87 -1.63
C GLN A 182 30.98 3.24 -2.27
N SER A 183 30.93 3.19 -3.61
CA SER A 183 29.88 2.47 -4.32
C SER A 183 29.88 0.99 -3.92
N VAL A 184 28.70 0.45 -3.64
CA VAL A 184 28.49 -0.96 -3.35
C VAL A 184 27.45 -1.56 -4.28
N GLY A 185 27.61 -2.84 -4.62
CA GLY A 185 26.72 -3.56 -5.53
C GLY A 185 27.12 -3.43 -7.00
N LEU A 186 26.19 -3.82 -7.90
CA LEU A 186 26.44 -4.04 -9.32
C LEU A 186 26.23 -2.81 -10.22
N ILE A 187 25.65 -1.73 -9.70
CA ILE A 187 25.20 -0.56 -10.49
C ILE A 187 25.99 0.72 -10.13
N GLY A 188 27.31 0.57 -10.00
CA GLY A 188 28.21 1.58 -9.41
C GLY A 188 28.28 2.91 -10.17
N GLU A 189 27.93 2.90 -11.47
CA GLU A 189 28.01 4.05 -12.37
C GLU A 189 26.62 4.53 -12.85
N THR A 190 25.54 4.13 -12.16
CA THR A 190 24.17 4.58 -12.41
C THR A 190 23.69 5.64 -11.41
N PRO A 191 22.61 6.41 -11.74
CA PRO A 191 21.91 7.25 -10.77
C PRO A 191 21.44 6.53 -9.50
N ASP A 192 21.16 5.22 -9.58
CA ASP A 192 20.69 4.39 -8.45
C ASP A 192 21.82 3.72 -7.66
N LYS A 193 23.08 4.11 -7.89
CA LYS A 193 24.21 3.56 -7.13
C LYS A 193 23.97 3.66 -5.62
N ARG A 194 24.38 2.63 -4.92
CA ARG A 194 24.32 2.54 -3.46
C ARG A 194 25.67 2.86 -2.86
N VAL A 195 25.72 3.58 -1.74
CA VAL A 195 26.99 4.04 -1.17
C VAL A 195 27.12 3.71 0.32
N ALA A 196 28.23 3.08 0.67
CA ALA A 196 28.65 2.95 2.06
C ALA A 196 29.31 4.27 2.49
N THR A 197 28.66 5.02 3.38
CA THR A 197 29.12 6.35 3.81
C THR A 197 30.29 6.29 4.79
N GLY A 198 30.49 5.15 5.47
CA GLY A 198 31.47 5.01 6.55
C GLY A 198 31.18 5.87 7.79
N LYS A 199 29.99 6.47 7.86
CA LYS A 199 29.54 7.30 8.98
C LYS A 199 28.57 6.52 9.87
N ASP A 200 28.47 6.96 11.12
CA ASP A 200 27.50 6.43 12.06
C ASP A 200 26.07 6.63 11.56
N PRO A 201 25.17 5.67 11.83
CA PRO A 201 23.78 5.83 11.46
C PRO A 201 23.15 6.98 12.24
N ILE A 202 22.30 7.74 11.55
CA ILE A 202 21.64 8.91 12.12
C ILE A 202 20.28 8.51 12.66
N GLY A 203 19.92 9.07 13.81
CA GLY A 203 18.54 9.10 14.28
C GLY A 203 18.00 7.80 14.88
N VAL A 204 18.86 6.84 15.26
CA VAL A 204 18.46 5.61 15.96
C VAL A 204 19.23 5.46 17.27
N SER A 205 18.50 5.26 18.37
CA SER A 205 19.04 4.97 19.70
C SER A 205 18.19 3.92 20.42
N GLU A 206 18.81 3.16 21.32
CA GLU A 206 18.08 2.38 22.31
C GLU A 206 17.71 3.31 23.48
N ILE A 207 16.51 3.17 24.03
CA ILE A 207 16.03 4.00 25.15
C ILE A 207 15.65 3.12 26.32
N ASP A 208 15.83 3.63 27.54
CA ASP A 208 15.49 2.90 28.75
C ASP A 208 13.99 2.65 28.85
N VAL A 209 13.65 1.51 29.45
CA VAL A 209 12.27 1.11 29.70
C VAL A 209 11.74 1.92 30.91
N GLU A 210 11.34 3.18 30.68
CA GLU A 210 10.71 4.01 31.71
C GLU A 210 9.17 3.88 31.70
N GLU A 211 8.51 4.22 32.82
CA GLU A 211 7.05 4.38 32.90
C GLU A 211 6.53 5.55 32.03
N ASN A 212 7.41 6.48 31.64
CA ASN A 212 7.05 7.73 30.95
C ASN A 212 7.08 7.65 29.41
N ASP A 213 7.40 6.51 28.83
CA ASP A 213 7.36 6.28 27.37
C ASP A 213 5.92 6.16 26.82
N GLY A 214 4.94 6.26 27.71
CA GLY A 214 3.52 6.10 27.44
C GLY A 214 3.11 4.63 27.27
N GLY A 215 3.88 3.67 27.79
CA GLY A 215 3.50 2.27 27.90
C GLY A 215 3.65 1.45 26.62
N ILE A 216 4.73 1.63 25.84
CA ILE A 216 5.01 0.77 24.68
C ILE A 216 5.46 -0.61 25.17
N GLU A 217 4.77 -1.67 24.76
CA GLU A 217 5.15 -3.05 25.12
C GLU A 217 6.50 -3.45 24.52
N GLY A 218 7.27 -4.28 25.23
CA GLY A 218 8.57 -4.78 24.77
C GLY A 218 9.61 -4.78 25.89
N SER A 219 10.53 -5.74 25.84
CA SER A 219 11.67 -5.83 26.77
C SER A 219 12.80 -4.86 26.40
N ARG A 220 12.84 -4.42 25.14
CA ARG A 220 13.78 -3.42 24.61
C ARG A 220 13.01 -2.38 23.80
N ARG A 221 13.51 -1.14 23.78
CA ARG A 221 12.86 -0.02 23.10
C ARG A 221 13.86 0.74 22.25
N PHE A 222 13.46 1.07 21.04
CA PHE A 222 14.26 1.84 20.11
C PHE A 222 13.51 3.11 19.72
N GLN A 223 14.23 4.22 19.69
CA GLN A 223 13.77 5.47 19.13
C GLN A 223 14.42 5.66 17.75
N ALA A 224 13.58 5.75 16.71
CA ALA A 224 13.98 6.03 15.33
C ALA A 224 13.30 7.34 14.88
N GLY A 225 14.02 8.47 15.02
CA GLY A 225 13.42 9.79 14.88
C GLY A 225 12.30 10.02 15.90
N SER A 226 11.06 10.22 15.43
CA SER A 226 9.87 10.35 16.29
C SER A 226 9.09 9.05 16.48
N LEU A 227 9.56 7.94 15.89
CA LEU A 227 8.96 6.63 16.04
C LEU A 227 9.60 5.90 17.22
N THR A 228 8.78 5.34 18.10
CA THR A 228 9.22 4.43 19.17
C THR A 228 8.79 3.02 18.82
N VAL A 229 9.71 2.05 18.95
CA VAL A 229 9.50 0.65 18.61
C VAL A 229 9.84 -0.23 19.80
N GLY A 230 8.89 -1.06 20.21
CA GLY A 230 9.05 -2.06 21.25
C GLY A 230 9.39 -3.42 20.67
N VAL A 231 10.41 -4.06 21.23
CA VAL A 231 10.93 -5.36 20.79
C VAL A 231 11.00 -6.31 21.99
N ASN A 232 10.55 -7.55 21.81
CA ASN A 232 10.60 -8.57 22.85
C ASN A 232 11.95 -9.30 22.90
N GLU A 233 12.13 -10.23 23.85
CA GLU A 233 13.38 -10.97 24.02
C GLU A 233 13.74 -11.86 22.82
N ALA A 234 12.74 -12.30 22.04
CA ALA A 234 12.93 -13.05 20.81
C ALA A 234 13.45 -12.17 19.66
N GLY A 235 13.47 -10.85 19.83
CA GLY A 235 13.86 -9.89 18.80
C GLY A 235 12.71 -9.56 17.84
N ASP A 236 11.47 -9.84 18.21
CA ASP A 236 10.29 -9.51 17.42
C ASP A 236 9.72 -8.15 17.83
N VAL A 237 9.24 -7.39 16.85
CA VAL A 237 8.48 -6.15 17.07
C VAL A 237 7.14 -6.52 17.70
N VAL A 238 6.83 -5.92 18.84
CA VAL A 238 5.57 -6.16 19.58
C VAL A 238 4.70 -4.91 19.75
N ALA A 239 5.29 -3.73 19.60
CA ALA A 239 4.54 -2.48 19.61
C ALA A 239 5.29 -1.38 18.87
N LEU A 240 4.56 -0.37 18.40
CA LEU A 240 5.13 0.84 17.82
C LEU A 240 4.23 2.04 18.04
N ARG A 241 4.84 3.22 18.19
CA ARG A 241 4.13 4.49 18.29
C ARG A 241 4.86 5.62 17.60
N GLY A 242 4.17 6.33 16.73
CA GLY A 242 4.69 7.50 16.02
C GLY A 242 4.39 7.45 14.52
N PRO A 243 5.08 8.27 13.71
CA PRO A 243 4.84 8.35 12.28
C PRO A 243 5.32 7.08 11.55
N LEU A 244 4.51 6.56 10.63
CA LEU A 244 4.88 5.39 9.82
C LEU A 244 5.85 5.70 8.67
N GLY A 245 6.13 6.99 8.42
CA GLY A 245 6.97 7.49 7.34
C GLY A 245 6.17 8.16 6.21
N LYS A 246 6.86 8.61 5.15
CA LYS A 246 6.24 9.19 3.94
C LYS A 246 5.65 8.09 3.03
N GLY A 247 4.74 8.47 2.14
CA GLY A 247 4.17 7.58 1.11
C GLY A 247 2.90 6.83 1.50
N TYR A 248 2.37 7.03 2.71
CA TYR A 248 1.09 6.47 3.16
C TYR A 248 -0.03 7.49 2.86
N GLY A 249 -0.51 7.53 1.61
CA GLY A 249 -1.55 8.48 1.18
C GLY A 249 -1.06 9.76 0.48
N GLY A 250 0.19 9.77 0.00
CA GLY A 250 0.82 10.93 -0.67
C GLY A 250 1.58 11.85 0.30
N ASP A 251 2.21 12.90 -0.23
CA ASP A 251 3.10 13.79 0.55
C ASP A 251 2.37 14.73 1.51
N THR A 252 1.06 14.89 1.35
CA THR A 252 0.23 15.80 2.16
C THR A 252 -0.43 15.11 3.37
N MET A 253 -0.34 13.78 3.45
CA MET A 253 -0.92 12.99 4.52
C MET A 253 0.15 12.56 5.52
N LYS A 254 -0.08 12.86 6.80
CA LYS A 254 0.71 12.34 7.91
C LYS A 254 -0.03 11.14 8.51
N VAL A 255 0.59 9.96 8.47
CA VAL A 255 0.05 8.76 9.10
C VAL A 255 0.88 8.42 10.33
N GLU A 256 0.21 8.38 11.47
CA GLU A 256 0.76 7.97 12.75
C GLU A 256 0.05 6.70 13.22
N ALA A 257 0.79 5.86 13.93
CA ALA A 257 0.28 4.62 14.48
C ALA A 257 0.60 4.55 15.97
N ASP A 258 -0.28 3.90 16.72
CA ASP A 258 -0.08 3.43 18.08
C ASP A 258 -0.65 2.01 18.12
N LEU A 259 0.21 1.04 17.83
CA LEU A 259 -0.19 -0.34 17.53
C LEU A 259 0.60 -1.33 18.37
N THR A 260 -0.08 -2.38 18.80
CA THR A 260 0.54 -3.66 19.16
C THR A 260 0.63 -4.53 17.93
N VAL A 261 1.64 -5.40 17.89
CA VAL A 261 1.99 -6.22 16.73
C VAL A 261 2.22 -7.65 17.20
N GLN A 262 1.54 -8.59 16.56
CA GLN A 262 1.82 -10.01 16.73
C GLN A 262 2.22 -10.62 15.39
N LYS A 263 3.47 -11.10 15.31
CA LYS A 263 3.95 -11.84 14.15
C LYS A 263 3.17 -13.15 13.99
N LEU A 264 2.69 -13.43 12.77
CA LEU A 264 2.00 -14.67 12.44
C LEU A 264 2.91 -15.62 11.65
N ASN A 265 2.74 -16.92 11.89
CA ASN A 265 3.39 -17.97 11.11
C ASN A 265 2.50 -18.38 9.91
N GLY A 266 3.01 -19.28 9.06
CA GLY A 266 2.28 -19.74 7.88
C GLY A 266 0.96 -20.45 8.20
N ASP A 267 0.87 -21.16 9.33
CA ASP A 267 -0.37 -21.83 9.73
C ASP A 267 -1.48 -20.85 10.10
N ALA A 268 -1.15 -19.80 10.87
CA ALA A 268 -2.09 -18.74 11.21
C ALA A 268 -2.58 -17.99 9.96
N VAL A 269 -1.68 -17.74 8.99
CA VAL A 269 -2.05 -17.10 7.71
C VAL A 269 -2.94 -18.01 6.86
N ARG A 270 -2.68 -19.32 6.80
CA ARG A 270 -3.59 -20.29 6.15
C ARG A 270 -4.97 -20.30 6.82
N GLY A 271 -5.00 -20.19 8.15
CA GLY A 271 -6.24 -20.00 8.91
C GLY A 271 -6.99 -18.74 8.47
N ALA A 272 -6.28 -17.61 8.33
CA ALA A 272 -6.87 -16.36 7.86
C ALA A 272 -7.50 -16.48 6.46
N TYR A 273 -6.81 -17.10 5.50
CA TYR A 273 -7.36 -17.33 4.17
C TYR A 273 -8.58 -18.26 4.18
N SER A 274 -8.59 -19.25 5.08
CA SER A 274 -9.76 -20.12 5.27
C SER A 274 -10.97 -19.35 5.79
N THR A 275 -10.75 -18.43 6.74
CA THR A 275 -11.79 -17.53 7.28
C THR A 275 -12.33 -16.60 6.20
N ILE A 276 -11.45 -15.96 5.40
CA ILE A 276 -11.83 -15.11 4.27
C ILE A 276 -12.72 -15.90 3.29
N LYS A 277 -12.27 -17.10 2.88
CA LYS A 277 -13.04 -17.96 1.97
C LYS A 277 -14.42 -18.26 2.51
N SER A 278 -14.51 -18.73 3.76
CA SER A 278 -15.79 -19.08 4.39
C SER A 278 -16.73 -17.89 4.57
N SER A 279 -16.19 -16.68 4.71
CA SER A 279 -16.97 -15.45 4.91
C SER A 279 -17.58 -14.93 3.61
N LEU A 280 -16.91 -15.15 2.48
CA LEU A 280 -17.26 -14.57 1.18
C LEU A 280 -17.89 -15.57 0.20
N GLN A 281 -17.50 -16.85 0.27
CA GLN A 281 -17.96 -17.85 -0.69
C GLN A 281 -19.49 -18.03 -0.60
N GLY A 282 -20.16 -17.84 -1.74
CA GLY A 282 -21.62 -17.90 -1.82
C GLY A 282 -22.38 -16.76 -1.11
N ALA A 283 -21.69 -15.79 -0.52
CA ALA A 283 -22.31 -14.65 0.15
C ALA A 283 -22.95 -13.70 -0.87
N LYS A 284 -24.10 -13.10 -0.51
CA LYS A 284 -24.72 -12.01 -1.26
C LYS A 284 -24.09 -10.69 -0.84
N ILE A 285 -23.52 -9.98 -1.79
CA ILE A 285 -22.70 -8.80 -1.52
C ILE A 285 -23.46 -7.52 -1.85
N GLY A 286 -23.63 -6.63 -0.88
CA GLY A 286 -24.09 -5.27 -1.14
C GLY A 286 -22.99 -4.44 -1.83
N ALA A 287 -23.31 -3.21 -2.26
CA ALA A 287 -22.28 -2.28 -2.72
C ALA A 287 -22.67 -0.84 -2.46
N THR A 288 -21.70 -0.01 -2.08
CA THR A 288 -21.89 1.44 -1.89
C THR A 288 -21.54 2.25 -3.14
N ASP A 289 -20.85 1.63 -4.10
CA ASP A 289 -20.32 2.27 -5.30
C ASP A 289 -21.19 2.10 -6.55
N VAL A 290 -22.43 1.63 -6.39
CA VAL A 290 -23.39 1.50 -7.50
C VAL A 290 -23.95 2.87 -7.85
N THR A 291 -23.89 3.21 -9.13
CA THR A 291 -24.50 4.42 -9.68
C THR A 291 -25.72 4.05 -10.49
N ILE A 292 -26.84 4.72 -10.23
CA ILE A 292 -28.04 4.63 -11.06
C ILE A 292 -28.02 5.79 -12.06
N GLY A 293 -28.10 5.47 -13.35
CA GLY A 293 -28.26 6.50 -14.37
C GLY A 293 -29.55 7.27 -14.16
N ASP A 294 -29.59 8.54 -14.56
CA ASP A 294 -30.79 9.38 -14.43
C ASP A 294 -32.01 8.65 -15.01
N PRO A 295 -33.02 8.30 -14.18
CA PRO A 295 -34.18 7.57 -14.67
C PRO A 295 -34.93 8.43 -15.70
N THR A 296 -34.96 7.97 -16.94
CA THR A 296 -35.71 8.62 -18.03
C THR A 296 -37.05 7.94 -18.17
N GLY A 297 -38.14 8.70 -18.11
CA GLY A 297 -39.48 8.14 -18.17
C GLY A 297 -40.51 9.07 -18.78
N ASP A 298 -41.62 8.46 -19.19
CA ASP A 298 -42.77 9.10 -19.79
C ASP A 298 -44.05 8.77 -19.00
N LEU A 299 -44.94 9.75 -18.89
CA LEU A 299 -46.27 9.57 -18.30
C LEU A 299 -47.30 9.65 -19.42
N THR A 300 -48.00 8.55 -19.64
CA THR A 300 -49.07 8.45 -20.64
C THR A 300 -50.40 8.16 -19.93
N CYS A 301 -51.34 9.11 -19.98
CA CYS A 301 -52.68 8.97 -19.40
C CYS A 301 -53.75 8.94 -20.48
N ASN A 302 -54.52 7.84 -20.54
CA ASN A 302 -55.62 7.67 -21.48
C ASN A 302 -56.96 8.12 -20.85
N ARG A 303 -57.77 8.89 -21.59
CA ARG A 303 -59.06 9.39 -21.11
C ARG A 303 -60.04 8.23 -20.87
N GLY A 304 -60.46 8.04 -19.62
CA GLY A 304 -61.35 6.94 -19.23
C GLY A 304 -60.67 5.56 -19.19
N GLY A 305 -59.34 5.53 -19.23
CA GLY A 305 -58.52 4.30 -19.17
C GLY A 305 -57.55 4.34 -18.00
N ASP A 306 -56.28 4.10 -18.26
CA ASP A 306 -55.23 4.10 -17.23
C ASP A 306 -54.22 5.21 -17.45
N CYS A 307 -53.56 5.60 -16.35
CA CYS A 307 -52.28 6.29 -16.40
C CYS A 307 -51.16 5.26 -16.26
N VAL A 308 -50.24 5.27 -17.22
CA VAL A 308 -49.05 4.42 -17.24
C VAL A 308 -47.83 5.33 -17.15
N ILE A 309 -46.94 5.02 -16.22
CA ILE A 309 -45.63 5.64 -16.13
C ILE A 309 -44.57 4.57 -16.33
N SER A 310 -43.61 4.85 -17.21
CA SER A 310 -42.52 3.94 -17.54
C SER A 310 -41.19 4.64 -17.30
N TYR A 311 -40.22 3.94 -16.73
CA TYR A 311 -38.84 4.43 -16.59
C TYR A 311 -37.86 3.39 -17.07
N ASP A 312 -36.90 3.83 -17.89
CA ASP A 312 -35.70 3.07 -18.13
C ASP A 312 -34.69 3.37 -17.04
N VAL A 313 -34.23 2.32 -16.36
CA VAL A 313 -33.16 2.41 -15.38
C VAL A 313 -31.97 1.62 -15.83
N SER A 314 -30.79 2.16 -15.54
CA SER A 314 -29.52 1.49 -15.73
C SER A 314 -28.70 1.64 -14.47
N ASN A 315 -27.83 0.67 -14.22
CA ASN A 315 -26.90 0.73 -13.10
C ASN A 315 -25.50 0.39 -13.58
N THR A 316 -24.50 0.93 -12.89
CA THR A 316 -23.08 0.58 -13.07
C THR A 316 -22.43 0.38 -11.70
N SER A 317 -21.58 -0.64 -11.59
CA SER A 317 -20.75 -0.92 -10.41
C SER A 317 -19.34 -1.29 -10.86
N PRO A 318 -18.31 -0.57 -10.41
CA PRO A 318 -16.92 -0.92 -10.72
C PRO A 318 -16.44 -2.14 -9.91
N SER A 319 -17.00 -2.36 -8.72
CA SER A 319 -16.53 -3.43 -7.83
C SER A 319 -17.23 -4.78 -8.02
N LEU A 320 -18.44 -4.81 -8.56
CA LEU A 320 -19.23 -6.03 -8.76
C LEU A 320 -19.53 -6.27 -10.25
N THR A 321 -19.22 -7.48 -10.73
CA THR A 321 -19.45 -7.88 -12.13
C THR A 321 -20.72 -8.70 -12.32
N ARG A 322 -21.27 -9.33 -11.27
CA ARG A 322 -22.44 -10.21 -11.30
C ARG A 322 -23.39 -9.96 -10.15
N GLY A 323 -24.67 -10.29 -10.35
CA GLY A 323 -25.75 -10.16 -9.38
C GLY A 323 -26.86 -9.22 -9.86
N THR A 324 -27.65 -8.69 -8.93
CA THR A 324 -28.82 -7.84 -9.24
C THR A 324 -28.91 -6.62 -8.34
N ALA A 325 -29.31 -5.48 -8.91
CA ALA A 325 -29.82 -4.32 -8.18
C ALA A 325 -31.36 -4.36 -8.18
N SER A 326 -31.96 -4.51 -7.01
CA SER A 326 -33.40 -4.38 -6.83
C SER A 326 -33.77 -2.90 -6.77
N VAL A 327 -34.48 -2.43 -7.79
CA VAL A 327 -34.96 -1.04 -7.89
C VAL A 327 -36.43 -1.02 -7.54
N LYS A 328 -36.76 -0.43 -6.39
CA LYS A 328 -38.13 -0.14 -5.96
C LYS A 328 -38.51 1.26 -6.43
N MET A 329 -39.52 1.36 -7.27
CA MET A 329 -40.13 2.61 -7.72
C MET A 329 -41.41 2.86 -6.92
N ASP A 330 -41.48 4.00 -6.23
CA ASP A 330 -42.67 4.49 -5.55
C ASP A 330 -43.14 5.76 -6.27
N THR A 331 -44.29 5.70 -6.95
CA THR A 331 -44.88 6.82 -7.69
C THR A 331 -46.18 7.28 -7.05
N SER A 332 -46.28 8.58 -6.82
CA SER A 332 -47.50 9.29 -6.42
C SER A 332 -48.07 10.03 -7.64
N PHE A 333 -49.32 9.76 -8.00
CA PHE A 333 -50.03 10.46 -9.05
C PHE A 333 -50.91 11.54 -8.44
N LYS A 334 -50.77 12.75 -8.96
CA LYS A 334 -51.40 13.95 -8.45
C LYS A 334 -52.16 14.69 -9.55
N LYS A 335 -53.14 15.46 -9.11
CA LYS A 335 -53.86 16.43 -9.93
C LYS A 335 -53.89 17.75 -9.18
N GLY A 336 -53.21 18.76 -9.71
CA GLY A 336 -52.80 19.90 -8.89
C GLY A 336 -51.97 19.39 -7.70
N ASP A 337 -52.39 19.73 -6.48
CA ASP A 337 -51.70 19.32 -5.25
C ASP A 337 -52.31 18.10 -4.55
N LYS A 338 -53.39 17.51 -5.09
CA LYS A 338 -54.08 16.36 -4.47
C LYS A 338 -53.60 15.05 -5.07
N GLU A 339 -53.05 14.19 -4.23
CA GLU A 339 -52.76 12.79 -4.56
C GLU A 339 -54.06 12.00 -4.71
N PHE A 340 -54.18 11.25 -5.80
CA PHE A 340 -55.36 10.42 -6.06
C PHE A 340 -55.03 8.93 -6.23
N ALA A 341 -53.79 8.59 -6.55
CA ALA A 341 -53.33 7.22 -6.65
C ALA A 341 -51.84 7.11 -6.33
N THR A 342 -51.43 5.95 -5.82
CA THR A 342 -50.03 5.59 -5.62
C THR A 342 -49.76 4.24 -6.24
N CYS A 343 -48.50 3.97 -6.53
CA CYS A 343 -48.08 2.75 -7.15
C CYS A 343 -46.65 2.41 -6.78
N THR A 344 -46.44 1.15 -6.44
CA THR A 344 -45.13 0.64 -6.06
C THR A 344 -44.79 -0.56 -6.91
N VAL A 345 -43.64 -0.53 -7.57
CA VAL A 345 -43.13 -1.63 -8.38
C VAL A 345 -41.69 -1.89 -7.98
N THR A 346 -41.30 -3.16 -7.85
CA THR A 346 -39.91 -3.55 -7.63
C THR A 346 -39.45 -4.44 -8.77
N VAL A 347 -38.33 -4.10 -9.39
CA VAL A 347 -37.73 -4.88 -10.47
C VAL A 347 -36.29 -5.23 -10.10
N ALA A 348 -35.89 -6.46 -10.38
CA ALA A 348 -34.50 -6.87 -10.30
C ALA A 348 -33.81 -6.52 -11.63
N VAL A 349 -32.86 -5.60 -11.57
CA VAL A 349 -32.03 -5.18 -12.70
C VAL A 349 -30.70 -5.92 -12.60
N PRO A 350 -30.21 -6.61 -13.64
CA PRO A 350 -28.87 -7.18 -13.62
C PRO A 350 -27.83 -6.09 -13.31
N LEU A 351 -26.82 -6.42 -12.51
CA LEU A 351 -25.71 -5.48 -12.27
C LEU A 351 -25.01 -5.14 -13.60
N ASN A 352 -24.66 -3.87 -13.78
CA ASN A 352 -24.14 -3.32 -15.05
C ASN A 352 -25.13 -3.47 -16.23
N GLY A 353 -26.42 -3.64 -15.94
CA GLY A 353 -27.48 -3.85 -16.90
C GLY A 353 -28.51 -2.72 -16.94
N ARG A 354 -29.58 -2.96 -17.70
CA ARG A 354 -30.72 -2.06 -17.84
C ARG A 354 -32.03 -2.82 -17.69
N SER A 355 -33.07 -2.14 -17.23
CA SER A 355 -34.43 -2.66 -17.21
C SER A 355 -35.43 -1.52 -17.35
N ASN A 356 -36.66 -1.86 -17.74
CA ASN A 356 -37.80 -0.95 -17.70
C ASN A 356 -38.64 -1.22 -16.44
N LEU A 357 -39.11 -0.17 -15.78
CA LEU A 357 -40.10 -0.23 -14.71
C LEU A 357 -41.37 0.44 -15.21
N THR A 358 -42.47 -0.30 -15.22
CA THR A 358 -43.78 0.23 -15.60
C THR A 358 -44.72 0.15 -14.41
N CYS A 359 -45.42 1.25 -14.16
CA CYS A 359 -46.50 1.31 -13.20
C CYS A 359 -47.79 1.76 -13.90
N ARG A 360 -48.92 1.12 -13.56
CA ARG A 360 -50.25 1.41 -14.11
C ARG A 360 -51.25 1.65 -12.99
N THR A 361 -52.03 2.72 -13.08
CA THR A 361 -53.17 2.97 -12.21
C THR A 361 -54.44 3.23 -13.03
N PRO A 362 -55.59 2.65 -12.64
CA PRO A 362 -56.87 3.01 -13.26
C PRO A 362 -57.20 4.47 -13.04
N PHE A 363 -57.69 5.15 -14.07
CA PHE A 363 -57.92 6.60 -14.07
C PHE A 363 -59.28 7.00 -14.67
N GLY A 364 -60.10 7.67 -13.86
CA GLY A 364 -61.46 8.13 -14.18
C GLY A 364 -61.63 9.60 -14.59
N ALA A 365 -60.61 10.27 -15.15
CA ALA A 365 -60.55 11.66 -15.66
C ALA A 365 -60.34 12.80 -14.61
N PRO A 366 -59.61 13.91 -14.92
CA PRO A 366 -59.47 14.62 -16.22
C PRO A 366 -58.02 14.95 -16.65
N ALA A 367 -57.85 15.86 -17.64
CA ALA A 367 -56.55 16.39 -18.09
C ALA A 367 -55.73 17.03 -16.93
N ASP A 368 -54.42 17.13 -17.14
CA ASP A 368 -53.42 17.75 -16.23
C ASP A 368 -53.03 16.89 -15.00
N VAL A 369 -52.59 15.66 -15.25
CA VAL A 369 -52.00 14.76 -14.23
C VAL A 369 -50.49 14.97 -14.17
N ASN A 370 -49.96 15.10 -12.96
CA ASN A 370 -48.52 15.07 -12.68
C ASN A 370 -48.16 13.87 -11.79
N SER A 371 -46.88 13.50 -11.77
CA SER A 371 -46.38 12.40 -10.96
C SER A 371 -45.14 12.81 -10.19
N GLY A 372 -44.99 12.24 -8.99
CA GLY A 372 -43.76 12.30 -8.20
C GLY A 372 -43.24 10.89 -7.97
N THR A 373 -42.09 10.57 -8.57
CA THR A 373 -41.48 9.25 -8.48
C THR A 373 -40.22 9.29 -7.63
N ARG A 374 -40.08 8.32 -6.74
CA ARG A 374 -38.87 8.04 -5.97
C ARG A 374 -38.40 6.62 -6.24
N PHE A 375 -37.10 6.44 -6.28
CA PHE A 375 -36.46 5.14 -6.46
C PHE A 375 -35.65 4.79 -5.22
N THR A 376 -35.83 3.58 -4.71
CA THR A 376 -34.99 3.00 -3.67
C THR A 376 -34.24 1.81 -4.27
N VAL A 377 -32.92 1.77 -4.11
CA VAL A 377 -32.09 0.71 -4.69
C VAL A 377 -31.42 -0.12 -3.60
N THR A 378 -31.53 -1.44 -3.73
CA THR A 378 -30.80 -2.43 -2.91
C THR A 378 -29.94 -3.29 -3.82
N VAL A 379 -28.70 -3.55 -3.44
CA VAL A 379 -27.75 -4.32 -4.26
C VAL A 379 -27.53 -5.70 -3.67
N ASN A 380 -27.64 -6.73 -4.52
CA ASN A 380 -27.37 -8.12 -4.22
C ASN A 380 -26.42 -8.68 -5.29
N GLY A 381 -25.14 -8.36 -5.14
CA GLY A 381 -24.03 -8.86 -5.91
C GLY A 381 -23.64 -10.29 -5.55
N GLU A 382 -22.84 -10.88 -6.44
CA GLU A 382 -22.24 -12.20 -6.26
C GLU A 382 -20.74 -12.10 -6.49
N ILE A 383 -19.96 -12.81 -5.67
CA ILE A 383 -18.52 -12.94 -5.86
C ILE A 383 -18.26 -13.96 -6.98
N ASP A 384 -17.21 -13.73 -7.75
CA ASP A 384 -16.65 -14.77 -8.61
C ASP A 384 -15.81 -15.72 -7.76
N ASP A 385 -16.39 -16.88 -7.41
CA ASP A 385 -15.73 -17.91 -6.60
C ASP A 385 -14.40 -18.38 -7.20
N ALA A 386 -14.25 -18.39 -8.53
CA ALA A 386 -13.00 -18.76 -9.18
C ALA A 386 -11.95 -17.65 -9.01
N ALA A 387 -12.34 -16.39 -9.18
CA ALA A 387 -11.45 -15.25 -8.94
C ALA A 387 -11.05 -15.14 -7.45
N LEU A 388 -11.99 -15.38 -6.53
CA LEU A 388 -11.70 -15.44 -5.08
C LEU A 388 -10.71 -16.55 -4.78
N THR A 389 -10.93 -17.77 -5.31
CA THR A 389 -10.02 -18.90 -5.09
C THR A 389 -8.61 -18.60 -5.62
N ALA A 390 -8.50 -18.05 -6.83
CA ALA A 390 -7.23 -17.65 -7.41
C ALA A 390 -6.51 -16.57 -6.57
N ALA A 391 -7.24 -15.57 -6.06
CA ALA A 391 -6.68 -14.54 -5.19
C ALA A 391 -6.16 -15.12 -3.87
N LEU A 392 -6.90 -16.05 -3.25
CA LEU A 392 -6.49 -16.74 -2.02
C LEU A 392 -5.23 -17.58 -2.23
N GLU A 393 -5.18 -18.39 -3.29
CA GLU A 393 -4.02 -19.23 -3.63
C GLU A 393 -2.78 -18.39 -3.91
N GLN A 394 -2.94 -17.30 -4.67
CA GLN A 394 -1.86 -16.38 -4.97
C GLN A 394 -1.36 -15.67 -3.70
N GLY A 395 -2.26 -15.18 -2.86
CA GLY A 395 -1.91 -14.56 -1.59
C GLY A 395 -1.15 -15.50 -0.66
N GLN A 396 -1.62 -16.75 -0.55
CA GLN A 396 -0.95 -17.78 0.24
C GLN A 396 0.45 -18.09 -0.29
N LYS A 397 0.60 -18.26 -1.62
CA LYS A 397 1.91 -18.48 -2.25
C LYS A 397 2.88 -17.33 -1.94
N VAL A 398 2.39 -16.09 -1.93
CA VAL A 398 3.21 -14.92 -1.63
C VAL A 398 3.65 -14.90 -0.17
N ALA A 399 2.74 -15.23 0.75
CA ALA A 399 2.99 -15.35 2.18
C ALA A 399 3.97 -16.47 2.53
N ASP A 400 3.86 -17.63 1.88
CA ASP A 400 4.75 -18.78 2.09
C ASP A 400 6.20 -18.48 1.66
N SER A 401 6.40 -17.47 0.80
CA SER A 401 7.74 -17.03 0.37
C SER A 401 8.08 -15.61 0.86
N ALA A 402 7.49 -15.14 1.97
CA ALA A 402 7.70 -13.78 2.49
C ALA A 402 9.16 -13.46 2.86
N THR A 403 9.94 -14.47 3.26
CA THR A 403 11.32 -14.30 3.73
C THR A 403 12.28 -13.85 2.63
N GLY A 404 13.18 -12.93 2.96
CA GLY A 404 14.29 -12.53 2.08
C GLY A 404 14.83 -11.12 2.30
N TRP A 405 14.22 -10.32 3.17
CA TRP A 405 14.64 -8.93 3.37
C TRP A 405 15.96 -8.84 4.12
N THR A 406 16.87 -8.02 3.59
CA THR A 406 18.18 -7.79 4.22
C THR A 406 18.55 -6.31 4.15
N PRO A 407 19.20 -5.77 5.20
CA PRO A 407 19.76 -4.43 5.14
C PRO A 407 20.88 -4.35 4.10
N THR A 408 21.00 -3.17 3.48
CA THR A 408 22.07 -2.82 2.55
C THR A 408 22.37 -1.32 2.64
N ALA A 409 23.34 -0.84 1.88
CA ALA A 409 23.61 0.59 1.79
C ALA A 409 22.46 1.32 1.05
N PRO A 410 22.09 2.55 1.48
CA PRO A 410 21.09 3.36 0.80
C PRO A 410 21.54 3.81 -0.59
N LYS A 411 20.58 4.19 -1.44
CA LYS A 411 20.87 4.85 -2.71
C LYS A 411 21.48 6.23 -2.46
N ALA A 412 22.44 6.62 -3.29
CA ALA A 412 23.24 7.83 -3.09
C ALA A 412 22.42 9.11 -3.28
N LEU A 413 21.61 9.16 -4.34
CA LEU A 413 20.82 10.33 -4.70
C LEU A 413 19.49 10.36 -3.94
N THR A 414 19.12 11.55 -3.48
CA THR A 414 17.86 11.79 -2.77
C THR A 414 16.65 11.38 -3.60
N ALA A 415 16.58 11.82 -4.86
CA ALA A 415 15.47 11.50 -5.76
C ALA A 415 15.34 9.99 -6.01
N ALA A 416 16.47 9.28 -6.09
CA ALA A 416 16.48 7.82 -6.23
C ALA A 416 15.94 7.10 -4.97
N ARG A 417 16.26 7.60 -3.77
CA ARG A 417 15.69 7.08 -2.51
C ARG A 417 14.18 7.34 -2.42
N GLU A 418 13.74 8.54 -2.79
CA GLU A 418 12.33 8.92 -2.81
C GLU A 418 11.52 8.04 -3.74
N TYR A 419 11.99 7.91 -4.99
CA TYR A 419 11.35 7.05 -5.98
C TYR A 419 11.32 5.58 -5.54
N ASN A 420 12.42 5.09 -4.95
CA ASN A 420 12.46 3.74 -4.37
C ASN A 420 11.36 3.52 -3.33
N ARG A 421 11.19 4.45 -2.38
CA ARG A 421 10.15 4.32 -1.34
C ARG A 421 8.74 4.32 -1.92
N GLN A 422 8.51 5.08 -2.97
CA GLN A 422 7.20 5.16 -3.61
C GLN A 422 6.87 3.86 -4.36
N VAL A 423 7.80 3.35 -5.17
CA VAL A 423 7.56 2.17 -6.03
C VAL A 423 7.81 0.86 -5.31
N ALA A 424 8.98 0.67 -4.68
CA ALA A 424 9.30 -0.58 -3.99
C ALA A 424 8.52 -0.75 -2.69
N VAL A 425 7.93 0.34 -2.19
CA VAL A 425 7.22 0.39 -0.90
C VAL A 425 8.15 -0.08 0.25
N ALA A 426 9.45 0.17 0.08
CA ALA A 426 10.53 -0.16 1.00
C ALA A 426 11.58 0.95 0.98
N PRO A 427 12.20 1.27 2.13
CA PRO A 427 13.36 2.17 2.17
C PRO A 427 14.51 1.65 1.32
N SER A 428 15.27 2.59 0.74
CA SER A 428 16.37 2.24 -0.14
C SER A 428 17.43 1.40 0.54
N ASN A 429 17.63 1.52 1.86
CA ASN A 429 18.62 0.73 2.61
C ASN A 429 18.22 -0.74 2.87
N TYR A 430 17.24 -1.28 2.15
CA TYR A 430 16.89 -2.70 2.16
C TYR A 430 16.79 -3.27 0.76
N VAL A 431 17.03 -4.57 0.66
CA VAL A 431 16.77 -5.36 -0.56
C VAL A 431 16.14 -6.69 -0.18
N TYR A 432 15.27 -7.19 -1.05
CA TYR A 432 14.73 -8.53 -1.00
C TYR A 432 15.66 -9.48 -1.75
N LYS A 433 16.29 -10.43 -1.05
CA LYS A 433 17.26 -11.35 -1.63
C LYS A 433 16.60 -12.62 -2.15
N VAL A 434 16.95 -12.98 -3.39
CA VAL A 434 16.73 -14.32 -3.95
C VAL A 434 18.11 -14.90 -4.28
N GLY A 435 18.55 -15.86 -3.47
CA GLY A 435 19.94 -16.32 -3.50
C GLY A 435 20.90 -15.19 -3.12
N ALA A 436 21.88 -14.90 -3.98
CA ALA A 436 22.85 -13.82 -3.77
C ALA A 436 22.40 -12.46 -4.33
N TYR A 437 21.34 -12.43 -5.14
CA TYR A 437 20.89 -11.23 -5.84
C TYR A 437 19.85 -10.47 -5.01
N GLY A 438 19.95 -9.14 -4.97
CA GLY A 438 19.05 -8.26 -4.23
C GLY A 438 18.13 -7.48 -5.18
N PHE A 439 16.83 -7.51 -4.90
CA PHE A 439 15.79 -6.72 -5.54
C PHE A 439 15.41 -5.54 -4.64
N ASP A 440 15.08 -4.39 -5.22
CA ASP A 440 14.71 -3.20 -4.45
C ASP A 440 13.36 -3.38 -3.74
N GLY A 441 12.46 -4.20 -4.30
CA GLY A 441 11.14 -4.42 -3.76
C GLY A 441 10.49 -5.73 -4.19
N ARG A 442 9.29 -5.97 -3.64
CA ARG A 442 8.43 -7.09 -4.00
C ARG A 442 6.96 -6.65 -3.98
N GLU A 443 6.28 -6.90 -5.09
CA GLU A 443 4.86 -6.61 -5.26
C GLU A 443 3.96 -7.60 -4.51
N ARG A 444 2.69 -7.22 -4.37
CA ARG A 444 1.66 -8.06 -3.73
C ARG A 444 1.43 -9.40 -4.46
N ASP A 445 1.65 -9.44 -5.77
CA ASP A 445 1.58 -10.66 -6.59
C ASP A 445 2.90 -11.45 -6.57
N GLY A 446 3.91 -10.97 -5.85
CA GLY A 446 5.23 -11.59 -5.77
C GLY A 446 6.21 -11.20 -6.88
N THR A 447 5.84 -10.28 -7.78
CA THR A 447 6.78 -9.68 -8.74
C THR A 447 7.95 -9.02 -8.03
N LEU A 448 9.16 -9.30 -8.50
CA LEU A 448 10.39 -8.75 -7.95
C LEU A 448 10.75 -7.46 -8.67
N LEU A 449 11.04 -6.40 -7.91
CA LEU A 449 11.21 -5.05 -8.43
C LEU A 449 12.68 -4.64 -8.48
N LEU A 450 13.07 -4.07 -9.61
CA LEU A 450 14.24 -3.21 -9.76
C LEU A 450 13.72 -1.80 -10.01
N VAL A 451 14.06 -0.86 -9.14
CA VAL A 451 13.51 0.50 -9.19
C VAL A 451 14.61 1.45 -9.61
N HIS A 452 14.33 2.25 -10.64
CA HIS A 452 15.25 3.19 -11.24
C HIS A 452 14.72 4.61 -11.12
N GLY A 453 15.35 5.40 -10.25
CA GLY A 453 15.01 6.81 -10.07
C GLY A 453 15.37 7.68 -11.28
N PRO A 454 15.16 9.00 -11.19
CA PRO A 454 15.47 9.92 -12.29
C PRO A 454 16.97 10.05 -12.57
N GLY A 455 17.31 10.51 -13.77
CA GLY A 455 18.67 10.85 -14.20
C GLY A 455 19.22 9.99 -15.34
N TYR A 456 18.47 8.98 -15.79
CA TYR A 456 18.86 8.12 -16.91
C TYR A 456 18.56 8.77 -18.26
N GLU A 457 17.60 9.69 -18.33
CA GLU A 457 17.22 10.33 -19.60
C GLU A 457 18.39 11.10 -20.25
N SER A 458 19.35 11.58 -19.45
CA SER A 458 20.59 12.20 -19.95
C SER A 458 21.47 11.26 -20.78
N HIS A 459 21.20 9.95 -20.71
CA HIS A 459 21.87 8.88 -21.45
C HIS A 459 20.98 8.25 -22.54
N VAL A 460 19.84 8.87 -22.87
CA VAL A 460 19.02 8.47 -24.02
C VAL A 460 19.35 9.36 -25.21
N LEU A 461 19.85 8.76 -26.28
CA LEU A 461 20.23 9.42 -27.52
C LEU A 461 19.00 10.04 -28.23
N PRO A 462 19.21 10.99 -29.17
CA PRO A 462 18.11 11.61 -29.92
C PRO A 462 17.25 10.62 -30.72
N ASP A 463 17.79 9.46 -31.07
CA ASP A 463 17.07 8.39 -31.77
C ASP A 463 16.24 7.49 -30.84
N GLY A 464 16.25 7.76 -29.53
CA GLY A 464 15.50 7.00 -28.52
C GLY A 464 16.22 5.76 -27.99
N THR A 465 17.48 5.54 -28.33
CA THR A 465 18.28 4.42 -27.80
C THR A 465 19.11 4.83 -26.59
N MET A 466 19.47 3.87 -25.73
CA MET A 466 20.43 4.10 -24.65
C MET A 466 21.84 4.31 -25.23
N ASP A 467 22.57 5.30 -24.71
CA ASP A 467 23.94 5.61 -25.13
C ASP A 467 24.87 4.41 -24.89
N PRO A 468 25.39 3.74 -25.93
CA PRO A 468 26.26 2.58 -25.76
C PRO A 468 27.65 2.95 -25.20
N ALA A 469 28.04 4.23 -25.24
CA ALA A 469 29.29 4.69 -24.64
C ALA A 469 29.17 4.94 -23.13
N TRP A 470 27.94 5.07 -22.61
CA TRP A 470 27.69 5.18 -21.18
C TRP A 470 27.79 3.79 -20.52
N LYS A 471 28.66 3.66 -19.52
CA LYS A 471 28.87 2.39 -18.79
C LYS A 471 27.57 1.83 -18.20
N GLY A 472 26.65 2.70 -17.77
CA GLY A 472 25.37 2.28 -17.20
C GLY A 472 24.49 1.48 -18.18
N THR A 473 24.69 1.60 -19.50
CA THR A 473 23.97 0.80 -20.50
C THR A 473 24.29 -0.69 -20.37
N GLU A 474 25.56 -1.07 -20.18
CA GLU A 474 25.92 -2.48 -19.94
C GLU A 474 25.55 -2.92 -18.51
N GLU A 475 25.59 -2.02 -17.53
CA GLU A 475 25.13 -2.32 -16.16
C GLU A 475 23.64 -2.66 -16.15
N LEU A 476 22.79 -1.95 -16.89
CA LEU A 476 21.36 -2.27 -17.04
C LEU A 476 21.13 -3.63 -17.70
N LEU A 477 21.89 -3.95 -18.75
CA LEU A 477 21.83 -5.27 -19.40
C LEU A 477 22.24 -6.40 -18.44
N THR A 478 23.35 -6.21 -17.73
CA THR A 478 23.86 -7.17 -16.74
C THR A 478 22.85 -7.36 -15.62
N GLN A 479 22.30 -6.26 -15.10
CA GLN A 479 21.31 -6.29 -14.04
C GLN A 479 20.05 -7.07 -14.46
N ALA A 480 19.53 -6.84 -15.66
CA ALA A 480 18.35 -7.55 -16.17
C ALA A 480 18.62 -9.06 -16.34
N ARG A 481 19.79 -9.45 -16.86
CA ARG A 481 20.19 -10.87 -17.00
C ARG A 481 20.32 -11.55 -15.63
N ASP A 482 21.02 -10.92 -14.70
CA ASP A 482 21.28 -11.47 -13.37
C ASP A 482 19.99 -11.56 -12.55
N ALA A 483 19.14 -10.54 -12.63
CA ALA A 483 17.83 -10.52 -11.98
C ALA A 483 16.95 -11.66 -12.51
N ARG A 484 16.86 -11.82 -13.84
CA ARG A 484 16.11 -12.93 -14.46
C ARG A 484 16.65 -14.29 -14.00
N SER A 485 17.97 -14.45 -14.01
CA SER A 485 18.64 -15.69 -13.58
C SER A 485 18.32 -16.03 -12.13
N ALA A 486 18.40 -15.04 -11.23
CA ALA A 486 18.13 -15.22 -9.81
C ALA A 486 16.65 -15.44 -9.49
N ALA A 487 15.73 -14.78 -10.22
CA ALA A 487 14.30 -14.86 -9.98
C ALA A 487 13.70 -16.25 -10.31
N GLY A 488 14.34 -16.99 -11.23
CA GLY A 488 13.81 -18.25 -11.74
C GLY A 488 12.47 -18.04 -12.44
N ASP A 489 11.40 -18.59 -11.87
CA ASP A 489 10.05 -18.44 -12.42
C ASP A 489 9.28 -17.23 -11.91
N LYS A 490 9.83 -16.48 -10.94
CA LYS A 490 9.19 -15.26 -10.44
C LYS A 490 9.28 -14.16 -11.51
N PRO A 491 8.20 -13.40 -11.76
CA PRO A 491 8.26 -12.26 -12.65
C PRO A 491 9.21 -11.19 -12.10
N VAL A 492 9.95 -10.55 -13.01
CA VAL A 492 10.86 -9.43 -12.71
C VAL A 492 10.35 -8.21 -13.46
N ARG A 493 10.30 -7.06 -12.76
CA ARG A 493 9.92 -5.78 -13.33
C ARG A 493 10.98 -4.73 -13.03
N MET A 494 11.45 -4.08 -14.09
CA MET A 494 12.25 -2.85 -14.01
C MET A 494 11.29 -1.66 -14.13
N VAL A 495 11.26 -0.82 -13.11
CA VAL A 495 10.39 0.36 -13.03
C VAL A 495 11.25 1.60 -13.13
N PHE A 496 11.00 2.44 -14.13
CA PHE A 496 11.71 3.70 -14.35
C PHE A 496 10.80 4.90 -14.09
N ASP A 497 11.37 5.94 -13.49
CA ASP A 497 10.70 7.24 -13.32
C ASP A 497 10.47 7.95 -14.67
N GLU A 498 11.40 7.78 -15.61
CA GLU A 498 11.43 8.50 -16.88
C GLU A 498 10.84 7.63 -18.03
N PRO A 499 9.68 7.98 -18.63
CA PRO A 499 9.02 7.14 -19.64
C PRO A 499 9.88 6.86 -20.88
N ARG A 500 10.62 7.86 -21.34
CA ARG A 500 11.51 7.74 -22.49
C ARG A 500 12.67 6.77 -22.22
N VAL A 501 13.11 6.66 -20.96
CA VAL A 501 14.11 5.67 -20.54
C VAL A 501 13.50 4.28 -20.52
N ALA A 502 12.29 4.12 -19.99
CA ALA A 502 11.61 2.83 -20.01
C ALA A 502 11.46 2.29 -21.44
N ASP A 503 11.12 3.15 -22.41
CA ASP A 503 11.04 2.77 -23.82
C ASP A 503 12.40 2.39 -24.41
N ALA A 504 13.44 3.19 -24.14
CA ALA A 504 14.82 2.93 -24.59
C ALA A 504 15.37 1.62 -24.01
N VAL A 505 15.16 1.37 -22.71
CA VAL A 505 15.59 0.14 -22.04
C VAL A 505 14.79 -1.06 -22.53
N ARG A 506 13.49 -0.94 -22.79
CA ARG A 506 12.70 -2.02 -23.39
C ARG A 506 13.25 -2.41 -24.76
N ALA A 507 13.56 -1.43 -25.61
CA ALA A 507 14.20 -1.68 -26.91
C ALA A 507 15.59 -2.32 -26.75
N LEU A 508 16.38 -1.86 -25.78
CA LEU A 508 17.70 -2.40 -25.45
C LEU A 508 17.62 -3.88 -25.02
N LEU A 509 16.69 -4.26 -24.14
CA LEU A 509 16.49 -5.64 -23.70
C LEU A 509 16.06 -6.55 -24.87
N ILE A 510 15.15 -6.06 -25.73
CA ILE A 510 14.70 -6.79 -26.93
C ILE A 510 15.87 -7.02 -27.89
N ALA A 511 16.66 -5.99 -28.19
CA ALA A 511 17.83 -6.10 -29.07
C ALA A 511 18.89 -7.09 -28.55
N ASN A 512 18.90 -7.36 -27.24
CA ASN A 512 19.82 -8.27 -26.57
C ASN A 512 19.18 -9.63 -26.20
N ASN A 513 17.97 -9.93 -26.68
CA ASN A 513 17.23 -11.17 -26.41
C ASN A 513 17.01 -11.45 -24.90
N ILE A 514 16.85 -10.39 -24.10
CA ILE A 514 16.52 -10.52 -22.67
C ILE A 514 15.00 -10.48 -22.53
N GLU A 515 14.41 -11.66 -22.45
CA GLU A 515 12.97 -11.87 -22.25
C GLU A 515 12.61 -12.04 -20.77
N ARG A 516 11.29 -12.03 -20.46
CA ARG A 516 10.73 -12.24 -19.11
C ARG A 516 11.15 -11.21 -18.05
N VAL A 517 11.62 -10.05 -18.48
CA VAL A 517 11.81 -8.85 -17.66
C VAL A 517 10.86 -7.79 -18.19
N GLU A 518 9.87 -7.43 -17.40
CA GLU A 518 8.94 -6.36 -17.74
C GLU A 518 9.61 -5.01 -17.52
N VAL A 519 9.48 -4.08 -18.47
CA VAL A 519 9.98 -2.71 -18.34
C VAL A 519 8.81 -1.75 -18.41
N VAL A 520 8.59 -1.00 -17.34
CA VAL A 520 7.48 -0.05 -17.22
C VAL A 520 7.97 1.32 -16.78
N ALA A 521 7.21 2.35 -17.13
CA ALA A 521 7.29 3.65 -16.51
C ALA A 521 6.14 3.76 -15.50
N ALA A 522 6.44 4.01 -14.23
CA ALA A 522 5.40 4.28 -13.25
C ALA A 522 5.19 5.81 -13.20
N VAL A 523 4.11 6.27 -13.81
CA VAL A 523 3.60 7.63 -13.58
C VAL A 523 2.80 7.56 -12.28
N LEU A 524 3.41 8.06 -11.20
CA LEU A 524 2.82 8.08 -9.87
C LEU A 524 1.86 9.25 -9.68
#